data_AF-A0A7J7K9U5-F1
#
_entry.id   AF-A0A7J7K9U5-F1
#
_cell.length_a   1.000
_cell.length_b   1.000
_cell.length_c   1.000
_cell.angle_alpha   90.00
_cell.angle_beta   90.00
_cell.angle_gamma   90.00
#
_symmetry.space_group_name_H-M   'P 1'
#
loop_
_entity.id
_entity.type
_entity.pdbx_description
1 polymer ?
#
loop_
_entity_poly.entity_id
_entity_poly.type
_entity_poly.pdbx_seq_one_letter_code
_entity_poly.pdbx_strand_id
1 'polypeptide(L)'
;MDILPQEIWLKVLSYLDGESLKSVESACYTFSNWLKDELFWFNKCKAALHEVSAYPKLELKRNKTKTPWRDLYINLICPYKYLLGYWQKFTSSENEYTGQLLRFFILVDLGLIYGQISRASEDGYKFETRINIHSDGEFSSYSSVERYPFGITKHELLSLPVDTVCEQRPLDDHSEYMKHVYSQEVIEFEGLATDSEEEVSRWVKFRSFSQWDVDGVAPAVYKSIYGPHGEELVLLHGVPNERKLIGTKILGDRNVPFGKHSFVIDLDRPLVLNSSQQDSCETLVAVHAGEETAQKTSSQPFCVPSGASYADQNILKFNTCIERYAGRGTLAYDDYTDPWWCDTHFIRFDEDNFAVHFFYGHYLGFYTRHRDIVF
;
A
#
# COMPACT_ATOMS: atom_id res chain seq x y z
N MET A 1 -14.74 10.23 45.87
CA MET A 1 -13.87 10.32 44.66
C MET A 1 -13.11 11.66 44.64
N ASP A 2 -12.97 12.30 45.81
CA ASP A 2 -12.75 13.75 45.92
C ASP A 2 -11.28 14.17 46.12
N ILE A 3 -10.34 13.30 45.73
CA ILE A 3 -8.92 13.51 46.04
C ILE A 3 -8.13 14.00 44.82
N LEU A 4 -8.60 13.76 43.59
CA LEU A 4 -7.89 14.13 42.37
C LEU A 4 -8.65 15.18 41.55
N PRO A 5 -7.95 16.19 40.99
CA PRO A 5 -8.53 17.17 40.06
C PRO A 5 -9.13 16.51 38.80
N GLN A 6 -10.08 17.19 38.16
CA GLN A 6 -10.74 16.72 36.94
C GLN A 6 -9.74 16.37 35.83
N GLU A 7 -8.69 17.17 35.67
CA GLU A 7 -7.67 16.99 34.63
C GLU A 7 -6.91 15.67 34.81
N ILE A 8 -6.65 15.29 36.07
CA ILE A 8 -5.99 14.02 36.40
C ILE A 8 -6.94 12.85 36.12
N TRP A 9 -8.21 12.98 36.48
CA TRP A 9 -9.20 11.97 36.14
C TRP A 9 -9.39 11.80 34.64
N LEU A 10 -9.53 12.88 33.87
CA LEU A 10 -9.63 12.81 32.41
C LEU A 10 -8.37 12.17 31.80
N LYS A 11 -7.18 12.41 32.37
CA LYS A 11 -5.97 11.70 31.96
C LYS A 11 -6.04 10.20 32.27
N VAL A 12 -6.56 9.79 33.43
CA VAL A 12 -6.75 8.36 33.77
C VAL A 12 -7.77 7.71 32.82
N LEU A 13 -8.92 8.37 32.61
CA LEU A 13 -9.95 7.94 31.67
C LEU A 13 -9.43 7.91 30.22
N SER A 14 -8.36 8.66 29.91
CA SER A 14 -7.74 8.64 28.60
C SER A 14 -7.12 7.30 28.20
N TYR A 15 -6.89 6.41 29.16
CA TYR A 15 -6.39 5.05 28.93
C TYR A 15 -7.49 4.00 28.72
N LEU A 16 -8.76 4.33 28.98
CA LEU A 16 -9.88 3.40 28.81
C LEU A 16 -10.36 3.33 27.36
N ASP A 17 -10.83 2.15 26.93
CA ASP A 17 -11.49 1.99 25.64
C ASP A 17 -12.93 2.57 25.64
N GLY A 18 -13.56 2.59 24.46
CA GLY A 18 -14.90 3.16 24.31
C GLY A 18 -15.97 2.45 25.13
N GLU A 19 -15.87 1.14 25.34
CA GLU A 19 -16.83 0.35 26.11
C GLU A 19 -16.69 0.64 27.61
N SER A 20 -15.48 0.61 28.14
CA SER A 20 -15.17 0.96 29.52
C SER A 20 -15.59 2.39 29.85
N LEU A 21 -15.44 3.33 28.90
CA LEU A 21 -15.89 4.71 29.08
C LEU A 21 -17.42 4.83 29.19
N LYS A 22 -18.20 4.03 28.44
CA LYS A 22 -19.67 3.95 28.62
C LYS A 22 -20.04 3.45 30.01
N SER A 23 -19.31 2.46 30.53
CA SER A 23 -19.51 1.95 31.89
C SER A 23 -19.17 3.01 32.94
N VAL A 24 -18.08 3.75 32.78
CA VAL A 24 -17.70 4.84 33.69
C VAL A 24 -18.73 5.98 33.67
N GLU A 25 -19.23 6.34 32.48
CA GLU A 25 -20.26 7.37 32.32
C GLU A 25 -21.54 7.02 33.08
N SER A 26 -21.96 5.76 33.03
CA SER A 26 -23.16 5.28 33.75
C SER A 26 -22.95 5.07 35.25
N ALA A 27 -21.71 4.98 35.72
CA ALA A 27 -21.40 4.72 37.13
C ALA A 27 -21.60 5.93 38.06
N CYS A 28 -21.43 7.17 37.56
CA CYS A 28 -21.57 8.37 38.40
C CYS A 28 -21.85 9.64 37.59
N TYR A 29 -22.70 10.52 38.15
CA TYR A 29 -23.02 11.84 37.57
C TYR A 29 -21.79 12.71 37.31
N THR A 30 -20.79 12.69 38.21
CA THR A 30 -19.56 13.48 38.05
C THR A 30 -18.79 13.08 36.81
N PHE A 31 -18.56 11.78 36.61
CA PHE A 31 -17.90 11.27 35.41
C PHE A 31 -18.73 11.49 34.16
N SER A 32 -20.05 11.32 34.25
CA SER A 32 -20.95 11.65 33.14
C SER A 32 -20.83 13.11 32.70
N ASN A 33 -20.75 14.05 33.65
CA ASN A 33 -20.55 15.46 33.31
C ASN A 33 -19.15 15.74 32.74
N TRP A 34 -18.10 15.12 33.27
CA TRP A 34 -16.75 15.31 32.75
C TRP A 34 -16.59 14.74 31.33
N LEU A 35 -17.23 13.62 31.04
CA LEU A 35 -17.22 12.99 29.71
C LEU A 35 -18.11 13.72 28.68
N LYS A 36 -18.75 14.83 29.02
CA LYS A 36 -19.34 15.75 28.03
C LYS A 36 -18.31 16.68 27.38
N ASP A 37 -17.07 16.69 27.87
CA ASP A 37 -16.02 17.51 27.29
C ASP A 37 -15.57 16.98 25.91
N GLU A 38 -15.96 17.68 24.86
CA GLU A 38 -15.58 17.37 23.48
C GLU A 38 -14.07 17.42 23.24
N LEU A 39 -13.31 18.17 24.05
CA LEU A 39 -11.85 18.19 23.94
C LEU A 39 -11.23 16.84 24.35
N PHE A 40 -11.81 16.18 25.34
CA PHE A 40 -11.40 14.83 25.75
C PHE A 40 -11.58 13.85 24.58
N TRP A 41 -12.76 13.86 23.94
CA TRP A 41 -13.06 12.96 22.82
C TRP A 41 -12.28 13.30 21.55
N PHE A 42 -12.06 14.59 21.26
CA PHE A 42 -11.16 15.00 20.18
C PHE A 42 -9.76 14.40 20.34
N ASN A 43 -9.20 14.48 21.56
CA ASN A 43 -7.87 13.91 21.84
C ASN A 43 -7.87 12.38 21.75
N LYS A 44 -8.96 11.72 22.16
CA LYS A 44 -9.16 10.28 21.97
C LYS A 44 -9.19 9.86 20.50
N CYS A 45 -9.99 10.55 19.67
CA CYS A 45 -10.04 10.32 18.24
C CYS A 45 -8.67 10.52 17.60
N LYS A 46 -7.98 11.61 17.96
CA LYS A 46 -6.64 11.90 17.48
C LYS A 46 -5.64 10.81 17.86
N ALA A 47 -5.63 10.37 19.11
CA ALA A 47 -4.75 9.29 19.56
C ALA A 47 -5.05 7.98 18.81
N ALA A 48 -6.32 7.58 18.72
CA ALA A 48 -6.71 6.36 18.04
C ALA A 48 -6.41 6.36 16.54
N LEU A 49 -6.53 7.50 15.86
CA LEU A 49 -6.18 7.62 14.44
C LEU A 49 -4.66 7.70 14.23
N HIS A 50 -3.91 8.27 15.18
CA HIS A 50 -2.44 8.27 15.14
C HIS A 50 -1.84 6.87 15.38
N GLU A 51 -2.52 6.00 16.13
CA GLU A 51 -2.13 4.59 16.27
C GLU A 51 -2.21 3.84 14.94
N VAL A 52 -3.16 4.19 14.08
CA VAL A 52 -3.28 3.59 12.76
C VAL A 52 -2.33 4.29 11.80
N SER A 53 -1.15 3.70 11.67
CA SER A 53 -0.01 4.18 10.91
C SER A 53 -0.24 4.55 9.44
N ALA A 54 -1.35 4.13 8.84
CA ALA A 54 -1.69 4.39 7.43
C ALA A 54 -2.23 5.81 7.17
N TYR A 55 -2.17 6.68 8.18
CA TYR A 55 -2.73 8.02 8.13
C TYR A 55 -1.69 9.08 8.52
N PRO A 56 -0.86 9.55 7.57
CA PRO A 56 0.08 10.62 7.87
C PRO A 56 -0.70 11.89 8.28
N LYS A 57 -0.47 12.31 9.52
CA LYS A 57 -0.82 13.63 10.10
C LYS A 57 -2.10 14.25 9.55
N LEU A 58 -3.24 13.60 9.75
CA LEU A 58 -4.52 14.26 9.50
C LEU A 58 -4.58 15.48 10.45
N GLU A 59 -4.58 16.68 9.88
CA GLU A 59 -4.82 17.91 10.65
C GLU A 59 -6.30 17.92 11.06
N LEU A 60 -6.61 17.16 12.11
CA LEU A 60 -7.93 17.14 12.71
C LEU A 60 -8.25 18.55 13.21
N LYS A 61 -9.19 19.21 12.55
CA LYS A 61 -9.67 20.54 12.94
C LYS A 61 -10.84 20.36 13.90
N ARG A 62 -10.72 20.95 15.09
CA ARG A 62 -11.70 20.82 16.20
C ARG A 62 -13.14 21.19 15.83
N ASN A 63 -13.34 22.05 14.83
CA ASN A 63 -14.63 22.69 14.55
C ASN A 63 -15.28 22.27 13.21
N LYS A 64 -14.85 21.16 12.60
CA LYS A 64 -15.30 20.78 11.25
C LYS A 64 -16.21 19.55 11.17
N THR A 65 -16.54 18.92 12.29
CA THR A 65 -17.39 17.72 12.29
C THR A 65 -18.86 18.11 12.41
N LYS A 66 -19.71 17.47 11.60
CA LYS A 66 -21.18 17.52 11.81
C LYS A 66 -21.63 16.65 12.98
N THR A 67 -20.79 15.67 13.35
CA THR A 67 -21.02 14.73 14.45
C THR A 67 -20.18 15.12 15.67
N PRO A 68 -20.72 15.04 16.90
CA PRO A 68 -19.92 15.18 18.12
C PRO A 68 -18.73 14.21 18.14
N TRP A 69 -17.58 14.63 18.66
CA TRP A 69 -16.37 13.80 18.75
C TRP A 69 -16.59 12.56 19.59
N ARG A 70 -17.43 12.64 20.62
CA ARG A 70 -17.85 11.49 21.41
C ARG A 70 -18.48 10.41 20.54
N ASP A 71 -19.47 10.78 19.74
CA ASP A 71 -20.22 9.83 18.93
C ASP A 71 -19.35 9.30 17.79
N LEU A 72 -18.51 10.16 17.20
CA LEU A 72 -17.49 9.74 16.24
C LEU A 72 -16.54 8.69 16.85
N TYR A 73 -16.05 8.91 18.07
CA TYR A 73 -15.17 7.95 18.74
C TYR A 73 -15.89 6.64 19.02
N ILE A 74 -17.03 6.71 19.68
CA ILE A 74 -17.72 5.55 20.23
C ILE A 74 -18.33 4.68 19.14
N ASN A 75 -18.94 5.30 18.13
CA ASN A 75 -19.74 4.57 17.14
C ASN A 75 -18.97 4.29 15.84
N LEU A 76 -17.88 5.03 15.56
CA LEU A 76 -17.15 4.88 14.30
C LEU A 76 -15.68 4.52 14.49
N ILE A 77 -14.89 5.36 15.17
CA ILE A 77 -13.44 5.16 15.24
C ILE A 77 -13.09 3.95 16.12
N CYS A 78 -13.59 3.89 17.35
CA CYS A 78 -13.26 2.79 18.26
C CYS A 78 -13.66 1.42 17.70
N PRO A 79 -14.87 1.25 17.11
CA PRO A 79 -15.26 -0.03 16.55
C PRO A 79 -14.53 -0.36 15.25
N TYR A 80 -14.25 0.60 14.37
CA TYR A 80 -13.83 0.31 12.98
C TYR A 80 -12.44 0.82 12.60
N LYS A 81 -11.66 1.44 13.52
CA LYS A 81 -10.30 1.93 13.21
C LYS A 81 -9.38 0.84 12.64
N TYR A 82 -9.63 -0.43 12.97
CA TYR A 82 -8.86 -1.56 12.45
C TYR A 82 -9.01 -1.73 10.93
N LEU A 83 -10.13 -1.27 10.33
CA LEU A 83 -10.35 -1.33 8.88
C LEU A 83 -9.45 -0.34 8.12
N LEU A 84 -9.06 0.78 8.74
CA LEU A 84 -8.35 1.87 8.07
C LEU A 84 -7.00 1.41 7.50
N GLY A 85 -6.68 1.92 6.31
CA GLY A 85 -5.48 1.57 5.55
C GLY A 85 -5.78 0.81 4.26
N TYR A 86 -4.79 0.08 3.78
CA TYR A 86 -4.85 -0.63 2.50
C TYR A 86 -4.86 -2.14 2.70
N TRP A 87 -5.57 -2.81 1.81
CA TRP A 87 -5.80 -4.23 1.81
C TRP A 87 -5.62 -4.76 0.39
N GLN A 88 -5.00 -5.92 0.26
CA GLN A 88 -4.91 -6.64 -1.01
C GLN A 88 -5.92 -7.78 -1.00
N LYS A 89 -6.68 -7.95 -2.09
CA LYS A 89 -7.53 -9.13 -2.24
C LYS A 89 -6.66 -10.38 -2.21
N PHE A 90 -7.09 -11.33 -1.40
CA PHE A 90 -6.60 -12.68 -1.38
C PHE A 90 -7.47 -13.53 -2.29
N THR A 91 -6.83 -14.22 -3.23
CA THR A 91 -7.47 -15.20 -4.10
C THR A 91 -6.68 -16.48 -4.08
N SER A 92 -7.40 -17.60 -4.01
CA SER A 92 -6.86 -18.94 -4.22
C SER A 92 -7.05 -19.41 -5.66
N SER A 93 -7.68 -18.59 -6.51
CA SER A 93 -7.92 -18.99 -7.89
C SER A 93 -6.63 -18.86 -8.70
N GLU A 94 -6.26 -19.94 -9.38
CA GLU A 94 -5.04 -20.01 -10.20
C GLU A 94 -5.05 -19.02 -11.37
N ASN A 95 -6.21 -18.44 -11.71
CA ASN A 95 -6.42 -17.57 -12.86
C ASN A 95 -6.54 -16.07 -12.53
N GLU A 96 -6.39 -15.66 -11.27
CA GLU A 96 -6.49 -14.26 -10.88
C GLU A 96 -5.11 -13.63 -10.71
N TYR A 97 -4.67 -12.94 -11.75
CA TYR A 97 -3.30 -12.42 -11.86
C TYR A 97 -3.17 -10.93 -11.56
N THR A 98 -4.26 -10.18 -11.75
CA THR A 98 -4.27 -8.72 -11.74
C THR A 98 -4.29 -8.13 -10.34
N GLY A 99 -4.78 -8.85 -9.33
CA GLY A 99 -4.93 -8.35 -7.96
C GLY A 99 -5.96 -7.22 -7.84
N GLN A 100 -6.34 -6.91 -6.59
CA GLN A 100 -7.21 -5.77 -6.27
C GLN A 100 -6.77 -5.13 -4.95
N LEU A 101 -6.82 -3.81 -4.90
CA LEU A 101 -6.65 -3.00 -3.70
C LEU A 101 -8.00 -2.56 -3.13
N LEU A 102 -8.13 -2.66 -1.82
CA LEU A 102 -9.19 -2.05 -1.04
C LEU A 102 -8.54 -1.05 -0.09
N ARG A 103 -9.02 0.20 -0.08
CA ARG A 103 -8.57 1.22 0.85
C ARG A 103 -9.72 1.70 1.72
N PHE A 104 -9.48 1.81 3.01
CA PHE A 104 -10.40 2.43 3.96
C PHE A 104 -9.81 3.70 4.54
N PHE A 105 -10.62 4.76 4.52
CA PHE A 105 -10.21 6.07 4.97
C PHE A 105 -11.41 6.79 5.62
N ILE A 106 -11.20 7.45 6.76
CA ILE A 106 -12.17 8.25 7.49
C ILE A 106 -12.31 9.66 6.91
N LEU A 107 -13.55 10.09 6.67
CA LEU A 107 -13.91 11.49 6.42
C LEU A 107 -14.57 12.06 7.68
N VAL A 108 -13.72 12.61 8.55
CA VAL A 108 -14.09 13.09 9.89
C VAL A 108 -15.18 14.16 9.86
N ASP A 109 -15.12 15.07 8.87
CA ASP A 109 -16.12 16.14 8.70
C ASP A 109 -17.54 15.58 8.42
N LEU A 110 -17.61 14.40 7.80
CA LEU A 110 -18.86 13.70 7.47
C LEU A 110 -19.23 12.61 8.50
N GLY A 111 -18.35 12.35 9.47
CA GLY A 111 -18.55 11.32 10.48
C GLY A 111 -18.70 9.92 9.89
N LEU A 112 -17.87 9.57 8.90
CA LEU A 112 -18.01 8.30 8.19
C LEU A 112 -16.66 7.73 7.69
N ILE A 113 -16.57 6.39 7.57
CA ILE A 113 -15.45 5.67 6.95
C ILE A 113 -15.85 5.26 5.53
N TYR A 114 -15.03 5.66 4.56
CA TYR A 114 -15.15 5.27 3.15
C TYR A 114 -14.24 4.07 2.87
N GLY A 115 -14.79 3.05 2.21
CA GLY A 115 -14.06 1.96 1.59
C GLY A 115 -14.14 2.06 0.08
N GLN A 116 -12.99 2.07 -0.58
CA GLN A 116 -12.90 2.10 -2.03
C GLN A 116 -12.11 0.92 -2.57
N ILE A 117 -12.63 0.32 -3.63
CA ILE A 117 -11.96 -0.76 -4.34
C ILE A 117 -11.47 -0.25 -5.64
N SER A 118 -10.28 -0.67 -5.94
CA SER A 118 -9.66 -0.40 -7.20
C SER A 118 -10.14 -1.31 -8.32
N ARG A 119 -10.37 -0.73 -9.49
CA ARG A 119 -10.67 -1.44 -10.73
C ARG A 119 -9.78 -0.91 -11.86
N ALA A 120 -9.38 -1.82 -12.75
CA ALA A 120 -8.81 -1.43 -14.03
C ALA A 120 -9.92 -0.77 -14.88
N SER A 121 -9.57 0.31 -15.57
CA SER A 121 -10.44 0.98 -16.54
C SER A 121 -9.65 1.30 -17.81
N GLU A 122 -10.34 1.68 -18.89
CA GLU A 122 -9.69 2.07 -20.16
C GLU A 122 -8.69 3.23 -19.99
N ASP A 123 -8.94 4.12 -19.02
CA ASP A 123 -8.05 5.27 -18.71
C ASP A 123 -6.99 4.94 -17.64
N GLY A 124 -6.79 3.66 -17.31
CA GLY A 124 -5.93 3.22 -16.22
C GLY A 124 -6.67 2.90 -14.94
N TYR A 125 -5.95 2.82 -13.82
CA TYR A 125 -6.50 2.34 -12.56
C TYR A 125 -7.33 3.39 -11.82
N LYS A 126 -8.53 3.02 -11.35
CA LYS A 126 -9.44 3.92 -10.62
C LYS A 126 -9.96 3.28 -9.34
N PHE A 127 -10.18 4.11 -8.31
CA PHE A 127 -10.83 3.71 -7.07
C PHE A 127 -12.33 4.03 -7.13
N GLU A 128 -13.15 3.02 -6.93
CA GLU A 128 -14.61 3.10 -6.85
C GLU A 128 -15.07 2.94 -5.40
N THR A 129 -15.98 3.80 -4.97
CA THR A 129 -16.59 3.66 -3.64
C THR A 129 -17.50 2.45 -3.59
N ARG A 130 -17.27 1.59 -2.58
CA ARG A 130 -18.06 0.38 -2.37
C ARG A 130 -18.64 0.28 -0.96
N ILE A 131 -18.03 0.94 0.03
CA ILE A 131 -18.44 0.81 1.44
C ILE A 131 -18.49 2.19 2.09
N ASN A 132 -19.56 2.48 2.82
CA ASN A 132 -19.68 3.63 3.70
C ASN A 132 -20.14 3.15 5.09
N ILE A 133 -19.44 3.57 6.14
CA ILE A 133 -19.79 3.27 7.53
C ILE A 133 -20.06 4.59 8.25
N HIS A 134 -21.27 4.78 8.77
CA HIS A 134 -21.67 6.03 9.41
C HIS A 134 -21.57 5.96 10.94
N SER A 135 -21.36 7.12 11.56
CA SER A 135 -21.29 7.28 13.02
C SER A 135 -22.60 7.07 13.78
N ASP A 136 -23.73 6.95 13.10
CA ASP A 136 -24.99 6.44 13.69
C ASP A 136 -25.01 4.91 13.77
N GLY A 137 -23.96 4.24 13.27
CA GLY A 137 -23.86 2.79 13.21
C GLY A 137 -24.66 2.17 12.07
N GLU A 138 -25.29 2.98 11.22
CA GLU A 138 -25.99 2.48 10.04
C GLU A 138 -25.01 2.31 8.87
N PHE A 139 -25.03 1.13 8.24
CA PHE A 139 -24.47 0.93 6.92
C PHE A 139 -25.48 1.47 5.90
N SER A 140 -25.39 2.75 5.55
CA SER A 140 -26.27 3.29 4.51
C SER A 140 -25.70 2.96 3.12
N SER A 141 -26.27 1.94 2.49
CA SER A 141 -26.10 1.59 1.08
C SER A 141 -26.99 2.48 0.18
N TYR A 142 -26.71 3.78 0.10
CA TYR A 142 -27.40 4.70 -0.84
C TYR A 142 -26.41 5.78 -1.31
N SER A 143 -26.31 6.24 -2.56
CA SER A 143 -26.86 5.91 -3.89
C SER A 143 -26.17 6.90 -4.85
N SER A 144 -25.60 6.54 -6.00
CA SER A 144 -26.34 6.46 -7.27
C SER A 144 -25.44 5.85 -8.37
N VAL A 145 -25.55 4.55 -8.62
CA VAL A 145 -25.91 3.92 -9.91
C VAL A 145 -26.28 2.49 -9.52
N GLU A 146 -27.59 2.22 -9.50
CA GLU A 146 -28.23 0.91 -9.32
C GLU A 146 -27.90 0.13 -8.02
N ARG A 147 -28.91 -0.56 -7.50
CA ARG A 147 -28.89 -1.24 -6.20
C ARG A 147 -27.77 -2.27 -6.16
N TYR A 148 -27.02 -2.31 -5.05
CA TYR A 148 -26.39 -3.55 -4.61
C TYR A 148 -26.60 -3.77 -3.10
N PRO A 149 -27.10 -4.95 -2.67
CA PRO A 149 -27.45 -5.25 -1.30
C PRO A 149 -26.30 -6.03 -0.62
N PHE A 150 -25.32 -5.34 -0.04
CA PHE A 150 -24.24 -6.06 0.65
C PHE A 150 -24.35 -5.86 2.17
N GLY A 151 -24.87 -6.88 2.85
CA GLY A 151 -24.88 -6.96 4.31
C GLY A 151 -23.49 -7.33 4.80
N ILE A 152 -22.86 -6.46 5.58
CA ILE A 152 -21.60 -6.77 6.26
C ILE A 152 -21.94 -7.59 7.50
N THR A 153 -21.70 -8.89 7.44
CA THR A 153 -21.81 -9.78 8.60
C THR A 153 -20.68 -9.48 9.59
N LYS A 154 -20.98 -9.63 10.88
CA LYS A 154 -20.04 -9.44 12.00
C LYS A 154 -18.82 -10.34 11.79
N HIS A 155 -17.68 -9.75 11.41
CA HIS A 155 -16.45 -10.48 11.13
C HIS A 155 -15.96 -11.25 12.37
N GLU A 156 -15.76 -12.55 12.21
CA GLU A 156 -14.75 -13.29 12.96
C GLU A 156 -13.41 -13.03 12.27
N LEU A 157 -12.59 -12.14 12.82
CA LEU A 157 -11.22 -11.95 12.35
C LEU A 157 -10.44 -13.24 12.64
N LEU A 158 -10.14 -14.01 11.60
CA LEU A 158 -9.18 -15.10 11.71
C LEU A 158 -7.79 -14.50 11.67
N SER A 159 -7.08 -14.53 12.79
CA SER A 159 -5.65 -14.28 12.81
C SER A 159 -4.95 -15.47 12.18
N LEU A 160 -4.66 -15.39 10.88
CA LEU A 160 -3.80 -16.36 10.23
C LEU A 160 -2.36 -15.82 10.26
N PRO A 161 -1.38 -16.63 10.67
CA PRO A 161 0.01 -16.31 10.42
C PRO A 161 0.20 -16.00 8.94
N VAL A 162 1.03 -15.00 8.64
CA VAL A 162 1.41 -14.70 7.26
C VAL A 162 1.88 -15.97 6.54
N ASP A 163 2.61 -16.84 7.24
CA ASP A 163 3.06 -18.14 6.72
C ASP A 163 1.89 -18.99 6.19
N THR A 164 0.76 -19.00 6.89
CA THR A 164 -0.44 -19.75 6.50
C THR A 164 -1.15 -19.13 5.29
N VAL A 165 -1.16 -17.80 5.18
CA VAL A 165 -1.70 -17.07 4.02
C VAL A 165 -0.82 -17.29 2.80
N CYS A 166 0.50 -17.29 3.02
CA CYS A 166 1.49 -17.55 2.00
C CYS A 166 1.42 -19.01 1.53
N GLU A 167 1.41 -20.02 2.41
CA GLU A 167 1.43 -21.47 2.07
C GLU A 167 0.21 -21.93 1.25
N GLN A 168 -0.93 -21.25 1.38
CA GLN A 168 -2.11 -21.50 0.54
C GLN A 168 -1.98 -20.94 -0.88
N ARG A 169 -0.92 -20.21 -1.18
CA ARG A 169 -0.43 -19.95 -2.53
C ARG A 169 0.71 -20.94 -2.81
N PRO A 170 0.90 -21.40 -4.06
CA PRO A 170 2.18 -21.98 -4.44
C PRO A 170 3.27 -20.91 -4.23
N LEU A 171 3.99 -21.02 -3.12
CA LEU A 171 5.10 -20.15 -2.81
C LEU A 171 6.34 -20.75 -3.45
N ASP A 172 6.90 -20.02 -4.39
CA ASP A 172 8.31 -20.15 -4.69
C ASP A 172 9.10 -19.43 -3.58
N ASP A 173 10.41 -19.69 -3.47
CA ASP A 173 11.32 -19.22 -2.41
C ASP A 173 11.28 -17.71 -2.08
N HIS A 174 10.65 -16.88 -2.92
CA HIS A 174 10.56 -15.43 -2.81
C HIS A 174 9.50 -14.91 -1.81
N SER A 175 8.81 -15.80 -1.09
CA SER A 175 7.72 -15.44 -0.16
C SER A 175 8.15 -14.76 1.15
N GLU A 176 9.41 -14.91 1.58
CA GLU A 176 9.87 -14.40 2.87
C GLU A 176 9.77 -12.87 2.95
N TYR A 177 10.06 -12.17 1.85
CA TYR A 177 9.97 -10.72 1.77
C TYR A 177 8.53 -10.18 1.78
N MET A 178 7.53 -11.02 1.50
CA MET A 178 6.14 -10.59 1.64
C MET A 178 5.67 -10.62 3.10
N LYS A 179 6.40 -11.29 3.98
CA LYS A 179 5.99 -11.45 5.38
C LYS A 179 6.10 -10.19 6.21
N HIS A 180 7.08 -9.34 5.89
CA HIS A 180 7.16 -8.02 6.49
C HIS A 180 6.19 -7.04 5.83
N VAL A 181 5.71 -7.30 4.60
CA VAL A 181 4.78 -6.41 3.89
C VAL A 181 3.36 -6.49 4.41
N TYR A 182 2.87 -7.71 4.67
CA TYR A 182 1.50 -7.93 5.14
C TYR A 182 1.41 -8.10 6.66
N SER A 183 0.33 -7.59 7.23
CA SER A 183 -0.05 -7.89 8.62
C SER A 183 -0.71 -9.27 8.72
N GLN A 184 -1.03 -9.71 9.93
CA GLN A 184 -1.84 -10.91 10.17
C GLN A 184 -3.35 -10.62 10.15
N GLU A 185 -3.75 -9.37 9.89
CA GLU A 185 -5.15 -8.96 9.83
C GLU A 185 -5.77 -9.36 8.48
N VAL A 186 -6.89 -10.07 8.56
CA VAL A 186 -7.66 -10.56 7.41
C VAL A 186 -9.13 -10.18 7.59
N ILE A 187 -9.76 -9.68 6.53
CA ILE A 187 -11.21 -9.39 6.49
C ILE A 187 -11.87 -10.11 5.31
N GLU A 188 -13.14 -10.47 5.45
CA GLU A 188 -13.92 -11.19 4.45
C GLU A 188 -15.21 -10.46 4.12
N PHE A 189 -15.41 -10.11 2.86
CA PHE A 189 -16.61 -9.41 2.40
C PHE A 189 -17.34 -10.19 1.30
N GLU A 190 -18.64 -10.37 1.48
CA GLU A 190 -19.55 -10.93 0.48
C GLU A 190 -19.80 -9.91 -0.65
N GLY A 191 -19.65 -10.34 -1.91
CA GLY A 191 -19.99 -9.56 -3.11
C GLY A 191 -19.18 -8.30 -3.34
N LEU A 192 -18.05 -8.15 -2.65
CA LEU A 192 -17.27 -6.92 -2.70
C LEU A 192 -16.27 -6.88 -3.86
N ALA A 193 -15.64 -8.02 -4.18
CA ALA A 193 -14.63 -8.11 -5.23
C ALA A 193 -15.21 -8.32 -6.63
N THR A 194 -16.33 -9.04 -6.72
CA THR A 194 -17.04 -9.38 -7.95
C THR A 194 -18.45 -8.82 -7.88
N ASP A 195 -19.08 -8.53 -9.02
CA ASP A 195 -20.49 -8.13 -9.05
C ASP A 195 -21.44 -9.33 -8.76
N SER A 196 -20.91 -10.42 -8.20
CA SER A 196 -21.62 -11.63 -7.79
C SER A 196 -21.87 -11.60 -6.28
N GLU A 197 -23.15 -11.64 -5.89
CA GLU A 197 -23.57 -11.58 -4.48
C GLU A 197 -23.19 -12.84 -3.66
N GLU A 198 -22.78 -13.93 -4.32
CA GLU A 198 -22.48 -15.21 -3.65
C GLU A 198 -20.99 -15.42 -3.33
N GLU A 199 -20.10 -14.54 -3.82
CA GLU A 199 -18.66 -14.72 -3.65
C GLU A 199 -18.14 -13.99 -2.42
N VAL A 200 -17.56 -14.74 -1.47
CA VAL A 200 -16.83 -14.18 -0.34
C VAL A 200 -15.41 -13.84 -0.78
N SER A 201 -15.07 -12.56 -0.74
CA SER A 201 -13.72 -12.08 -1.01
C SER A 201 -12.95 -11.89 0.28
N ARG A 202 -11.78 -12.52 0.37
CA ARG A 202 -10.85 -12.36 1.49
C ARG A 202 -9.84 -11.25 1.18
N TRP A 203 -9.44 -10.48 2.17
CA TRP A 203 -8.53 -9.34 2.01
C TRP A 203 -7.51 -9.34 3.13
N VAL A 204 -6.24 -9.07 2.80
CA VAL A 204 -5.11 -9.06 3.75
C VAL A 204 -4.56 -7.65 3.84
N LYS A 205 -4.37 -7.14 5.05
CA LYS A 205 -3.93 -5.76 5.27
C LYS A 205 -2.43 -5.60 5.05
N PHE A 206 -2.03 -4.49 4.44
CA PHE A 206 -0.64 -4.04 4.42
C PHE A 206 -0.20 -3.55 5.81
N ARG A 207 1.06 -3.79 6.21
CA ARG A 207 1.64 -3.21 7.44
C ARG A 207 1.98 -1.74 7.23
N SER A 208 2.28 -1.03 8.33
CA SER A 208 2.97 0.27 8.27
C SER A 208 4.36 0.16 7.63
N PHE A 209 4.69 1.16 6.81
CA PHE A 209 5.87 1.17 5.95
C PHE A 209 7.05 1.99 6.50
N SER A 210 6.90 2.62 7.67
CA SER A 210 7.93 3.51 8.26
C SER A 210 9.29 2.84 8.55
N GLN A 211 9.32 1.51 8.57
CA GLN A 211 10.49 0.68 8.87
C GLN A 211 11.19 0.12 7.62
N TRP A 212 10.74 0.41 6.40
CA TRP A 212 11.35 -0.11 5.17
C TRP A 212 12.04 0.96 4.31
N ASP A 213 12.32 2.12 4.91
CA ASP A 213 13.23 3.10 4.31
C ASP A 213 14.64 2.50 4.29
N VAL A 214 15.22 2.39 3.09
CA VAL A 214 16.58 1.92 2.89
C VAL A 214 17.30 2.93 2.00
N ASP A 215 18.44 3.43 2.47
CA ASP A 215 19.26 4.42 1.78
C ASP A 215 18.51 5.69 1.35
N GLY A 216 17.48 6.09 2.09
CA GLY A 216 16.68 7.27 1.80
C GLY A 216 15.62 7.05 0.70
N VAL A 217 15.36 5.80 0.34
CA VAL A 217 14.25 5.42 -0.52
C VAL A 217 13.09 4.96 0.37
N ALA A 218 12.18 5.89 0.64
CA ALA A 218 10.95 5.60 1.36
C ALA A 218 10.03 4.68 0.52
N PRO A 219 9.36 3.69 1.13
CA PRO A 219 8.45 2.81 0.42
C PRO A 219 7.29 3.58 -0.21
N ALA A 220 6.94 3.22 -1.43
CA ALA A 220 5.81 3.82 -2.13
C ALA A 220 5.31 2.96 -3.28
N VAL A 221 4.08 3.26 -3.72
CA VAL A 221 3.52 2.68 -4.93
C VAL A 221 3.93 3.50 -6.13
N TYR A 222 4.31 2.81 -7.19
CA TYR A 222 4.62 3.38 -8.48
C TYR A 222 3.77 2.71 -9.55
N LYS A 223 3.40 3.50 -10.56
CA LYS A 223 2.74 3.02 -11.77
C LYS A 223 3.74 2.90 -12.91
N SER A 224 3.56 1.90 -13.76
CA SER A 224 4.34 1.68 -14.99
C SER A 224 3.48 1.02 -16.06
N ILE A 225 3.84 1.19 -17.34
CA ILE A 225 3.14 0.59 -18.48
C ILE A 225 3.94 -0.62 -19.00
N TYR A 226 3.53 -1.83 -18.62
CA TYR A 226 4.19 -3.10 -18.99
C TYR A 226 3.76 -3.61 -20.37
N GLY A 227 4.16 -2.87 -21.41
CA GLY A 227 3.94 -3.28 -22.80
C GLY A 227 2.45 -3.56 -23.10
N PRO A 228 2.09 -4.73 -23.65
CA PRO A 228 0.71 -5.06 -23.99
C PRO A 228 -0.19 -5.32 -22.77
N HIS A 229 0.38 -5.51 -21.58
CA HIS A 229 -0.38 -5.78 -20.36
C HIS A 229 -0.95 -4.51 -19.72
N GLY A 230 -0.53 -3.33 -20.20
CA GLY A 230 -1.07 -2.04 -19.77
C GLY A 230 -0.44 -1.52 -18.48
N GLU A 231 -1.21 -0.73 -17.73
CA GLU A 231 -0.75 -0.12 -16.48
C GLU A 231 -0.73 -1.14 -15.34
N GLU A 232 0.36 -1.15 -14.59
CA GLU A 232 0.52 -1.96 -13.38
C GLU A 232 1.02 -1.12 -12.21
N LEU A 233 0.72 -1.58 -11.00
CA LEU A 233 1.18 -0.96 -9.77
C LEU A 233 2.24 -1.83 -9.09
N VAL A 234 3.35 -1.20 -8.72
CA VAL A 234 4.47 -1.83 -8.03
C VAL A 234 4.71 -1.10 -6.71
N LEU A 235 4.69 -1.85 -5.61
CA LEU A 235 5.22 -1.38 -4.33
C LEU A 235 6.74 -1.49 -4.37
N LEU A 236 7.43 -0.35 -4.39
CA LEU A 236 8.87 -0.28 -4.15
C LEU A 236 9.09 -0.20 -2.64
N HIS A 237 9.90 -1.10 -2.09
CA HIS A 237 10.23 -1.09 -0.67
C HIS A 237 11.63 -1.64 -0.38
N GLY A 238 12.22 -1.20 0.73
CA GLY A 238 13.40 -1.82 1.28
C GLY A 238 13.10 -3.16 1.97
N VAL A 239 14.18 -3.89 2.26
CA VAL A 239 14.15 -5.09 3.10
C VAL A 239 14.82 -4.77 4.44
N PRO A 240 14.17 -5.05 5.58
CA PRO A 240 14.78 -4.80 6.89
C PRO A 240 16.13 -5.51 7.04
N ASN A 241 17.16 -4.78 7.46
CA ASN A 241 18.54 -5.26 7.65
C ASN A 241 19.27 -5.74 6.38
N GLU A 242 18.69 -5.55 5.20
CA GLU A 242 19.35 -5.82 3.92
C GLU A 242 19.46 -4.53 3.11
N ARG A 243 20.56 -4.39 2.36
CA ARG A 243 20.75 -3.27 1.44
C ARG A 243 20.17 -3.61 0.07
N LYS A 244 18.86 -3.87 0.05
CA LYS A 244 18.11 -4.23 -1.16
C LYS A 244 16.82 -3.43 -1.29
N LEU A 245 16.44 -3.15 -2.53
CA LEU A 245 15.10 -2.67 -2.88
C LEU A 245 14.36 -3.75 -3.65
N ILE A 246 13.08 -3.90 -3.37
CA ILE A 246 12.19 -4.85 -4.03
C ILE A 246 11.04 -4.08 -4.67
N GLY A 247 10.78 -4.38 -5.94
CA GLY A 247 9.55 -4.00 -6.62
C GLY A 247 8.57 -5.16 -6.60
N THR A 248 7.55 -5.09 -5.75
CA THR A 248 6.50 -6.11 -5.65
C THR A 248 5.27 -5.68 -6.42
N LYS A 249 4.76 -6.54 -7.32
CA LYS A 249 3.52 -6.29 -8.06
C LYS A 249 2.35 -6.20 -7.08
N ILE A 250 1.74 -5.03 -6.94
CA ILE A 250 0.42 -4.86 -6.30
C ILE A 250 -0.66 -5.30 -7.28
N LEU A 251 -0.49 -4.87 -8.52
CA LEU A 251 -1.20 -5.41 -9.67
C LEU A 251 -0.18 -6.08 -10.55
N GLY A 252 -0.55 -7.27 -11.01
CA GLY A 252 0.27 -8.07 -11.89
C GLY A 252 -0.41 -8.36 -13.21
N ASP A 253 0.22 -9.25 -13.94
CA ASP A 253 -0.23 -9.76 -15.22
C ASP A 253 -0.10 -11.30 -15.23
N ARG A 254 -0.54 -11.95 -16.32
CA ARG A 254 -0.48 -13.41 -16.47
C ARG A 254 0.95 -13.98 -16.39
N ASN A 255 1.95 -13.21 -16.78
CA ASN A 255 3.36 -13.56 -16.75
C ASN A 255 4.01 -13.27 -15.40
N VAL A 256 3.71 -12.14 -14.75
CA VAL A 256 4.18 -11.84 -13.38
C VAL A 256 2.99 -11.36 -12.53
N PRO A 257 2.33 -12.28 -11.81
CA PRO A 257 1.12 -11.99 -11.05
C PRO A 257 1.35 -11.06 -9.85
N PHE A 258 0.25 -10.51 -9.35
CA PHE A 258 0.28 -9.72 -8.13
C PHE A 258 0.86 -10.52 -6.95
N GLY A 259 1.54 -9.82 -6.03
CA GLY A 259 2.27 -10.40 -4.91
C GLY A 259 3.62 -11.02 -5.28
N LYS A 260 3.97 -11.17 -6.57
CA LYS A 260 5.30 -11.58 -7.00
C LYS A 260 6.24 -10.37 -7.09
N HIS A 261 7.53 -10.62 -6.97
CA HIS A 261 8.54 -9.59 -7.24
C HIS A 261 8.65 -9.39 -8.74
N SER A 262 8.53 -8.16 -9.21
CA SER A 262 8.92 -7.80 -10.57
C SER A 262 10.43 -7.64 -10.68
N PHE A 263 11.08 -7.13 -9.63
CA PHE A 263 12.53 -6.95 -9.59
C PHE A 263 13.07 -6.85 -8.16
N VAL A 264 14.36 -7.17 -8.01
CA VAL A 264 15.15 -7.05 -6.78
C VAL A 264 16.46 -6.34 -7.12
N ILE A 265 16.76 -5.26 -6.41
CA ILE A 265 17.90 -4.38 -6.68
C ILE A 265 18.90 -4.50 -5.53
N ASP A 266 20.17 -4.68 -5.88
CA ASP A 266 21.27 -4.79 -4.92
C ASP A 266 21.96 -3.42 -4.74
N LEU A 267 21.73 -2.79 -3.60
CA LEU A 267 22.28 -1.46 -3.31
C LEU A 267 23.79 -1.47 -2.99
N ASP A 268 24.38 -2.66 -2.84
CA ASP A 268 25.82 -2.85 -2.71
C ASP A 268 26.53 -2.98 -4.06
N ARG A 269 25.78 -2.98 -5.17
CA ARG A 269 26.29 -3.00 -6.55
C ARG A 269 25.95 -1.71 -7.30
N PRO A 270 26.50 -0.55 -6.91
CA PRO A 270 26.30 0.71 -7.61
C PRO A 270 27.02 0.72 -8.97
N LEU A 271 26.42 1.41 -9.94
CA LEU A 271 26.95 1.58 -11.28
C LEU A 271 27.13 3.06 -11.60
N VAL A 272 28.29 3.40 -12.16
CA VAL A 272 28.59 4.75 -12.67
C VAL A 272 28.97 4.63 -14.13
N LEU A 273 28.08 5.08 -15.01
CA LEU A 273 28.22 4.94 -16.46
C LEU A 273 28.38 6.30 -17.12
N ASN A 274 29.26 6.39 -18.11
CA ASN A 274 29.30 7.52 -19.03
C ASN A 274 28.30 7.33 -20.19
N SER A 275 28.15 8.35 -21.04
CA SER A 275 27.21 8.29 -22.18
C SER A 275 27.56 7.19 -23.19
N SER A 276 28.84 6.96 -23.49
CA SER A 276 29.25 5.91 -24.45
C SER A 276 28.95 4.50 -23.95
N GLN A 277 29.01 4.27 -22.63
CA GLN A 277 28.64 2.99 -22.02
C GLN A 277 27.13 2.73 -22.05
N GLN A 278 26.32 3.73 -22.40
CA GLN A 278 24.85 3.67 -22.46
C GLN A 278 24.33 3.77 -23.91
N ASP A 279 25.21 3.77 -24.92
CA ASP A 279 24.87 4.07 -26.31
C ASP A 279 23.91 3.04 -26.93
N SER A 280 24.11 1.76 -26.61
CA SER A 280 23.25 0.66 -27.06
C SER A 280 22.97 -0.34 -25.94
N CYS A 281 21.88 -1.12 -26.12
CA CYS A 281 21.55 -2.20 -25.21
C CYS A 281 22.66 -3.26 -25.12
N GLU A 282 23.31 -3.61 -26.22
CA GLU A 282 24.42 -4.57 -26.25
C GLU A 282 25.62 -4.05 -25.45
N THR A 283 25.91 -2.76 -25.58
CA THR A 283 26.98 -2.11 -24.82
C THR A 283 26.69 -2.16 -23.32
N LEU A 284 25.44 -1.90 -22.92
CA LEU A 284 25.04 -2.00 -21.51
C LEU A 284 25.18 -3.41 -20.95
N VAL A 285 24.80 -4.44 -21.72
CA VAL A 285 24.95 -5.84 -21.31
C VAL A 285 26.43 -6.18 -21.12
N ALA A 286 27.30 -5.75 -22.04
CA ALA A 286 28.74 -5.95 -21.93
C ALA A 286 29.34 -5.25 -20.70
N VAL A 287 28.88 -4.04 -20.39
CA VAL A 287 29.30 -3.29 -19.20
C VAL A 287 28.87 -3.98 -17.91
N HIS A 288 27.64 -4.50 -17.84
CA HIS A 288 27.15 -5.26 -16.69
C HIS A 288 27.98 -6.53 -16.43
N ALA A 289 28.35 -7.25 -17.48
CA ALA A 289 29.18 -8.44 -17.36
C ALA A 289 30.62 -8.15 -16.87
N GLY A 290 31.11 -6.92 -17.07
CA GLY A 290 32.43 -6.46 -16.65
C GLY A 290 32.45 -5.68 -15.33
N GLU A 291 31.40 -5.79 -14.50
CA GLU A 291 31.22 -4.95 -13.31
C GLU A 291 32.38 -4.99 -12.31
N GLU A 292 33.03 -3.83 -12.14
CA GLU A 292 33.77 -3.46 -10.92
C GLU A 292 32.95 -2.40 -10.16
N THR A 293 32.81 -2.57 -8.85
CA THR A 293 32.08 -1.64 -7.98
C THR A 293 32.63 -0.22 -8.10
N ALA A 294 31.81 0.73 -8.54
CA ALA A 294 32.20 2.13 -8.69
C ALA A 294 31.80 2.96 -7.46
N GLN A 295 32.57 4.02 -7.14
CA GLN A 295 32.19 4.97 -6.10
C GLN A 295 30.95 5.77 -6.51
N LYS A 296 29.92 5.82 -5.65
CA LYS A 296 28.71 6.61 -5.86
C LYS A 296 29.06 8.08 -6.17
N THR A 297 28.49 8.61 -7.25
CA THR A 297 28.52 10.05 -7.57
C THR A 297 27.17 10.69 -7.22
N SER A 298 27.11 12.01 -7.10
CA SER A 298 25.86 12.74 -6.81
C SER A 298 24.88 12.78 -7.99
N SER A 299 25.39 12.57 -9.21
CA SER A 299 24.62 12.43 -10.45
C SER A 299 25.52 11.84 -11.53
N GLN A 300 24.92 11.20 -12.53
CA GLN A 300 25.60 10.68 -13.72
C GLN A 300 24.74 10.92 -14.97
N PRO A 301 25.34 10.99 -16.18
CA PRO A 301 24.56 11.14 -17.40
C PRO A 301 23.63 9.96 -17.63
N PHE A 302 22.49 10.22 -18.24
CA PHE A 302 21.53 9.20 -18.65
C PHE A 302 21.11 9.44 -20.09
N CYS A 303 21.03 8.37 -20.86
CA CYS A 303 20.35 8.34 -22.14
C CYS A 303 19.61 7.01 -22.27
N VAL A 304 18.48 7.03 -22.98
CA VAL A 304 17.82 5.79 -23.37
C VAL A 304 18.70 5.08 -24.40
N PRO A 305 19.14 3.84 -24.15
CA PRO A 305 20.02 3.11 -25.05
C PRO A 305 19.33 2.85 -26.39
N SER A 306 20.09 2.91 -27.48
CA SER A 306 19.59 2.45 -28.76
C SER A 306 19.24 0.96 -28.69
N GLY A 307 18.10 0.59 -29.28
CA GLY A 307 17.53 -0.76 -29.20
C GLY A 307 16.59 -1.00 -28.01
N ALA A 308 16.52 -0.08 -27.04
CA ALA A 308 15.59 -0.23 -25.92
C ALA A 308 14.13 0.05 -26.33
N SER A 309 13.22 -0.82 -25.91
CA SER A 309 11.78 -0.62 -26.01
C SER A 309 11.25 0.02 -24.71
N TYR A 310 10.36 1.00 -24.83
CA TYR A 310 9.73 1.67 -23.69
C TYR A 310 8.36 2.18 -24.12
N ALA A 311 7.37 2.02 -23.24
CA ALA A 311 6.00 2.44 -23.53
C ALA A 311 5.75 3.91 -23.14
N ASP A 312 6.32 4.36 -22.02
CA ASP A 312 6.15 5.73 -21.53
C ASP A 312 7.24 6.67 -22.08
N GLN A 313 6.83 7.63 -22.91
CA GLN A 313 7.69 8.64 -23.52
C GLN A 313 8.25 9.67 -22.49
N ASN A 314 7.71 9.73 -21.28
CA ASN A 314 8.21 10.62 -20.22
C ASN A 314 9.66 10.34 -19.84
N ILE A 315 10.14 9.11 -20.06
CA ILE A 315 11.54 8.76 -19.81
C ILE A 315 12.52 9.60 -20.63
N LEU A 316 12.10 10.10 -21.80
CA LEU A 316 12.93 10.93 -22.69
C LEU A 316 13.19 12.34 -22.13
N LYS A 317 12.48 12.75 -21.07
CA LYS A 317 12.70 14.04 -20.41
C LYS A 317 13.96 14.04 -19.54
N PHE A 318 14.48 12.85 -19.19
CA PHE A 318 15.65 12.70 -18.35
C PHE A 318 16.91 12.57 -19.19
N ASN A 319 17.94 13.32 -18.83
CA ASN A 319 19.28 13.26 -19.42
C ASN A 319 20.38 12.99 -18.38
N THR A 320 19.98 12.86 -17.12
CA THR A 320 20.81 12.54 -15.96
C THR A 320 20.01 11.67 -15.01
N CYS A 321 20.69 10.87 -14.21
CA CYS A 321 20.10 10.16 -13.07
C CYS A 321 20.93 10.42 -11.81
N ILE A 322 20.32 10.21 -10.64
CA ILE A 322 20.96 10.38 -9.33
C ILE A 322 21.83 9.16 -9.04
N GLU A 323 21.29 7.98 -9.29
CA GLU A 323 21.97 6.72 -8.97
C GLU A 323 21.49 5.58 -9.87
N ARG A 324 22.33 4.56 -9.96
CA ARG A 324 22.10 3.35 -10.75
C ARG A 324 22.66 2.15 -9.99
N TYR A 325 21.93 1.04 -10.00
CA TYR A 325 22.33 -0.20 -9.34
C TYR A 325 22.06 -1.40 -10.24
N ALA A 326 22.88 -2.43 -10.07
CA ALA A 326 22.62 -3.75 -10.61
C ALA A 326 21.46 -4.40 -9.86
N GLY A 327 20.67 -5.19 -10.57
CA GLY A 327 19.57 -5.94 -10.00
C GLY A 327 19.20 -7.12 -10.87
N ARG A 328 18.08 -7.75 -10.50
CA ARG A 328 17.44 -8.80 -11.28
C ARG A 328 15.96 -8.54 -11.42
N GLY A 329 15.41 -8.96 -12.55
CA GLY A 329 14.00 -8.83 -12.90
C GLY A 329 13.39 -10.21 -13.15
N THR A 330 12.19 -10.42 -12.63
CA THR A 330 11.45 -11.67 -12.83
C THR A 330 10.76 -11.64 -14.18
N LEU A 331 10.85 -12.75 -14.88
CA LEU A 331 10.12 -13.04 -16.10
C LEU A 331 9.50 -14.43 -15.95
N ALA A 332 8.38 -14.66 -16.61
CA ALA A 332 7.82 -15.99 -16.76
C ALA A 332 7.02 -16.07 -18.06
N TYR A 333 6.70 -17.27 -18.50
CA TYR A 333 5.72 -17.49 -19.56
C TYR A 333 4.29 -17.28 -19.03
N ASP A 334 3.31 -17.48 -19.90
CA ASP A 334 1.89 -17.31 -19.55
C ASP A 334 1.52 -18.20 -18.35
N ASP A 335 0.59 -17.73 -17.52
CA ASP A 335 0.19 -18.36 -16.26
C ASP A 335 1.37 -18.58 -15.28
N TYR A 336 2.34 -17.65 -15.30
CA TYR A 336 3.54 -17.66 -14.45
C TYR A 336 4.36 -18.97 -14.57
N THR A 337 4.40 -19.57 -15.76
CA THR A 337 5.10 -20.83 -16.00
C THR A 337 6.61 -20.63 -16.22
N ASP A 338 7.42 -21.54 -15.66
CA ASP A 338 8.88 -21.54 -15.67
C ASP A 338 9.53 -20.18 -15.34
N PRO A 339 9.26 -19.56 -14.18
CA PRO A 339 9.77 -18.24 -13.85
C PRO A 339 11.31 -18.24 -13.76
N TRP A 340 11.93 -17.17 -14.29
CA TRP A 340 13.37 -16.99 -14.25
C TRP A 340 13.77 -15.54 -13.99
N TRP A 341 15.05 -15.35 -13.65
CA TRP A 341 15.65 -14.05 -13.42
C TRP A 341 16.45 -13.60 -14.64
N CYS A 342 16.26 -12.35 -15.05
CA CYS A 342 17.17 -11.64 -15.95
C CYS A 342 17.91 -10.54 -15.21
N ASP A 343 19.08 -10.14 -15.72
CA ASP A 343 19.81 -9.01 -15.17
C ASP A 343 19.08 -7.69 -15.50
N THR A 344 19.18 -6.75 -14.56
CA THR A 344 18.56 -5.43 -14.70
C THR A 344 19.48 -4.31 -14.23
N HIS A 345 19.24 -3.11 -14.77
CA HIS A 345 19.71 -1.87 -14.18
C HIS A 345 18.54 -1.09 -13.61
N PHE A 346 18.56 -0.82 -12.30
CA PHE A 346 17.71 0.19 -11.67
C PHE A 346 18.33 1.57 -11.83
N ILE A 347 17.51 2.57 -12.15
CA ILE A 347 17.93 3.94 -12.47
C ILE A 347 17.00 4.91 -11.75
N ARG A 348 17.47 5.66 -10.77
CA ARG A 348 16.63 6.66 -10.09
C ARG A 348 16.90 8.06 -10.61
N PHE A 349 15.84 8.77 -11.01
CA PHE A 349 15.93 10.11 -11.56
C PHE A 349 15.69 11.19 -10.50
N ASP A 350 14.68 10.99 -9.66
CA ASP A 350 14.31 11.90 -8.58
C ASP A 350 13.61 11.13 -7.43
N GLU A 351 12.79 11.81 -6.63
CA GLU A 351 12.02 11.19 -5.53
C GLU A 351 10.80 10.39 -6.06
N ASP A 352 10.24 10.81 -7.19
CA ASP A 352 8.98 10.29 -7.74
C ASP A 352 9.18 9.41 -8.96
N ASN A 353 10.37 9.38 -9.57
CA ASN A 353 10.61 8.73 -10.85
C ASN A 353 11.86 7.85 -10.84
N PHE A 354 11.70 6.63 -11.34
CA PHE A 354 12.80 5.72 -11.63
C PHE A 354 12.50 4.88 -12.88
N ALA A 355 13.50 4.16 -13.36
CA ALA A 355 13.36 3.16 -14.40
C ALA A 355 14.05 1.85 -14.02
N VAL A 356 13.60 0.76 -14.62
CA VAL A 356 14.27 -0.54 -14.57
C VAL A 356 14.45 -1.02 -16.00
N HIS A 357 15.70 -1.19 -16.41
CA HIS A 357 16.04 -1.78 -17.70
C HIS A 357 16.16 -3.29 -17.53
N PHE A 358 15.22 -4.05 -18.10
CA PHE A 358 15.27 -5.50 -18.22
C PHE A 358 16.09 -5.87 -19.45
N PHE A 359 17.21 -6.56 -19.24
CA PHE A 359 18.12 -6.87 -20.35
C PHE A 359 17.52 -7.88 -21.31
N TYR A 360 16.74 -8.83 -20.77
CA TYR A 360 15.94 -9.70 -21.61
C TYR A 360 14.87 -8.88 -22.34
N GLY A 361 14.87 -8.96 -23.67
CA GLY A 361 13.94 -8.20 -24.51
C GLY A 361 14.23 -6.69 -24.59
N HIS A 362 15.32 -6.21 -23.96
CA HIS A 362 15.74 -4.80 -23.97
C HIS A 362 14.59 -3.84 -23.62
N TYR A 363 13.83 -4.19 -22.58
CA TYR A 363 12.67 -3.42 -22.18
C TYR A 363 13.02 -2.48 -21.01
N LEU A 364 12.68 -1.21 -21.16
CA LEU A 364 12.93 -0.16 -20.20
C LEU A 364 11.61 0.31 -19.59
N GLY A 365 11.29 -0.23 -18.42
CA GLY A 365 10.11 0.15 -17.66
C GLY A 365 10.34 1.48 -16.94
N PHE A 366 9.45 2.45 -17.16
CA PHE A 366 9.48 3.75 -16.48
C PHE A 366 8.39 3.80 -15.40
N TYR A 367 8.77 4.18 -14.19
CA TYR A 367 7.93 4.12 -13.00
C TYR A 367 7.76 5.52 -12.41
N THR A 368 6.50 5.90 -12.18
CA THR A 368 6.13 7.19 -11.55
C THR A 368 5.36 6.94 -10.27
N ARG A 369 5.68 7.68 -9.20
CA ARG A 369 5.02 7.54 -7.90
C ARG A 369 3.51 7.77 -8.03
N HIS A 370 2.72 6.86 -7.49
CA HIS A 370 1.27 6.95 -7.43
C HIS A 370 0.85 7.75 -6.18
N ARG A 371 0.62 9.06 -6.35
CA ARG A 371 0.41 9.98 -5.22
C ARG A 371 -0.85 9.73 -4.39
N ASP A 372 -1.86 9.08 -4.95
CA ASP A 372 -3.11 8.79 -4.22
C ASP A 372 -3.03 7.51 -3.36
N ILE A 373 -1.95 6.75 -3.46
CA ILE A 373 -1.71 5.56 -2.64
C ILE A 373 -0.55 5.87 -1.71
N VAL A 374 -0.89 6.25 -0.49
CA VAL A 374 0.06 6.63 0.56
C VAL A 374 -0.18 5.71 1.75
N PHE A 375 0.89 5.10 2.23
CA PHE A 375 0.91 3.84 2.94
C PHE A 375 1.31 4.01 4.41
#